data_AF-A0A1Z8Y496-F1
#
_entry.id   AF-A0A1Z8Y496-F1
#
_cell.length_a   1.000
_cell.length_b   1.000
_cell.length_c   1.000
_cell.angle_alpha   90.00
_cell.angle_beta   90.00
_cell.angle_gamma   90.00
#
_symmetry.space_group_name_H-M   'P 1'
#
loop_
_entity.id
_entity.type
_entity.pdbx_description
1 polymer ?
#
loop_
_entity_poly.entity_id
_entity_poly.type
_entity_poly.pdbx_seq_one_letter_code
_entity_poly.pdbx_strand_id
1 'polypeptide(L)' 'MNAHGGDYHWLDVQRISEELLDLHPELDPVLISFPDLKALVVTLPGFREQDGHPCNERILEAIQQGWIDERDE' A
#
# COMPACT_ATOMS: atom_id res chain seq x y z
N MET A 1 -7.68 -15.92 12.55
CA MET A 1 -7.84 -14.97 11.44
C MET A 1 -6.54 -14.18 11.43
N ASN A 2 -5.68 -14.62 10.50
CA ASN A 2 -4.32 -14.19 10.16
C ASN A 2 -3.48 -13.45 11.21
N ALA A 3 -2.62 -14.23 11.88
CA ALA A 3 -1.45 -13.71 12.57
C ALA A 3 -0.39 -13.31 11.52
N HIS A 4 -0.37 -12.04 11.12
CA HIS A 4 0.82 -11.46 10.46
C HIS A 4 1.46 -10.46 11.43
N GLY A 5 2.14 -11.01 12.44
CA GLY A 5 3.13 -10.22 13.16
C GLY A 5 4.23 -9.79 12.18
N GLY A 6 4.53 -8.50 12.14
CA GLY A 6 5.74 -7.97 11.52
C GLY A 6 5.52 -6.69 10.73
N ASP A 7 6.03 -5.60 11.30
CA ASP A 7 6.37 -4.29 10.75
C ASP A 7 6.79 -4.36 9.25
N TYR A 8 5.84 -4.21 8.32
CA TYR A 8 6.14 -4.11 6.89
C TYR A 8 6.21 -2.64 6.47
N HIS A 9 6.99 -2.35 5.44
CA HIS A 9 7.39 -1.00 5.09
C HIS A 9 7.15 -0.68 3.62
N TRP A 10 7.52 0.53 3.20
CA TRP A 10 7.35 1.05 1.85
C TRP A 10 7.80 0.12 0.71
N LEU A 11 8.80 -0.75 0.91
CA LEU A 11 9.24 -1.68 -0.15
C LEU A 11 8.40 -2.96 -0.27
N ASP A 12 7.51 -3.24 0.69
CA ASP A 12 6.59 -4.39 0.66
C ASP A 12 5.36 -4.06 -0.19
N VAL A 13 5.62 -3.70 -1.46
CA VAL A 13 4.62 -3.18 -2.40
C VAL A 13 3.42 -4.11 -2.53
N GLN A 14 3.66 -5.40 -2.77
CA GLN A 14 2.59 -6.40 -2.93
C GLN A 14 1.68 -6.46 -1.70
N ARG A 15 2.29 -6.55 -0.51
CA ARG A 15 1.54 -6.61 0.75
C ARG A 15 0.73 -5.34 1.00
N ILE A 16 1.27 -4.18 0.67
CA ILE A 16 0.55 -2.91 0.77
C ILE A 16 -0.65 -2.92 -0.19
N SER A 17 -0.47 -3.36 -1.44
CA SER A 17 -1.54 -3.44 -2.43
C SER A 17 -2.67 -4.38 -2.01
N GLU A 18 -2.35 -5.57 -1.46
CA GLU A 18 -3.33 -6.52 -0.92
C GLU A 18 -4.14 -5.89 0.23
N GLU A 19 -3.47 -5.25 1.19
CA GLU A 19 -4.12 -4.61 2.34
C GLU A 19 -4.98 -3.40 1.94
N LEU A 20 -4.54 -2.63 0.94
CA LEU A 20 -5.34 -1.54 0.38
C LEU A 20 -6.60 -2.07 -0.31
N LEU A 21 -6.52 -3.17 -1.03
CA LEU A 21 -7.68 -3.81 -1.65
C LEU A 21 -8.65 -4.38 -0.61
N ASP A 22 -8.16 -5.03 0.44
CA ASP A 22 -8.99 -5.61 1.50
C ASP A 22 -9.72 -4.52 2.32
N LEU A 23 -9.01 -3.45 2.69
CA LEU A 23 -9.57 -2.35 3.50
C LEU A 23 -10.35 -1.31 2.68
N HIS A 24 -10.00 -1.12 1.41
CA HIS A 24 -10.58 -0.10 0.54
C HIS A 24 -11.01 -0.67 -0.83
N PRO A 25 -11.83 -1.73 -0.89
CA PRO A 25 -12.21 -2.37 -2.16
C PRO A 25 -13.04 -1.44 -3.07
N GLU A 26 -13.69 -0.43 -2.49
CA GLU A 26 -14.51 0.54 -3.22
C GLU A 26 -13.69 1.65 -3.90
N LEU A 27 -12.45 1.91 -3.47
CA LEU A 27 -11.64 3.01 -3.99
C LEU A 27 -10.89 2.63 -5.25
N ASP A 28 -11.05 3.41 -6.31
CA ASP A 28 -10.34 3.19 -7.58
C ASP A 28 -8.89 3.71 -7.48
N PRO A 29 -7.88 2.81 -7.44
CA PRO A 29 -6.48 3.21 -7.31
C PRO A 29 -6.00 4.15 -8.43
N VAL A 30 -6.60 4.09 -9.63
CA VAL A 30 -6.25 4.98 -10.76
C VAL A 30 -6.61 6.44 -10.47
N LEU A 31 -7.64 6.67 -9.64
CA LEU A 31 -8.11 8.01 -9.28
C LEU A 31 -7.40 8.59 -8.05
N ILE A 32 -6.61 7.80 -7.34
CA ILE A 32 -5.93 8.22 -6.13
C ILE A 32 -4.64 8.97 -6.48
N SER A 33 -4.47 10.15 -5.89
CA SER A 33 -3.23 10.92 -6.00
C SER A 33 -2.16 10.35 -5.07
N PHE A 34 -0.87 10.47 -5.41
CA PHE A 34 0.23 9.99 -4.56
C PHE A 34 0.20 10.47 -3.09
N PRO A 35 -0.18 11.73 -2.76
CA PRO A 35 -0.32 12.15 -1.38
C PRO A 35 -1.42 11.39 -0.62
N ASP A 36 -2.55 11.12 -1.28
CA ASP A 36 -3.66 10.36 -0.70
C ASP A 36 -3.29 8.88 -0.57
N LEU A 37 -2.64 8.30 -1.59
CA LEU A 37 -2.13 6.93 -1.52
C LEU A 37 -1.18 6.77 -0.35
N LYS A 38 -0.23 7.70 -0.19
CA LYS A 38 0.67 7.72 0.96
C LYS A 38 -0.10 7.79 2.28
N ALA A 39 -1.14 8.61 2.37
CA ALA A 39 -1.97 8.72 3.56
C ALA A 39 -2.70 7.41 3.88
N LEU A 40 -3.22 6.69 2.89
CA LEU A 40 -3.85 5.39 3.07
C LEU A 40 -2.84 4.35 3.57
N VAL A 41 -1.66 4.28 2.94
CA VAL A 41 -0.61 3.31 3.32
C VAL A 41 -0.15 3.49 4.76
N VAL A 42 0.07 4.73 5.22
CA VAL A 42 0.48 4.97 6.61
C VAL A 42 -0.61 4.67 7.63
N THR A 43 -1.87 4.52 7.21
CA THR A 43 -2.98 4.11 8.08
C THR A 43 -3.21 2.61 8.13
N LEU A 44 -2.48 1.83 7.32
CA LEU A 44 -2.63 0.38 7.27
C LEU A 44 -2.20 -0.29 8.60
N PRO A 45 -2.95 -1.29 9.07
CA PRO A 45 -2.63 -1.98 10.31
C PRO A 45 -1.35 -2.82 10.16
N GLY A 46 -0.31 -2.48 10.92
CA GLY A 46 0.98 -3.18 10.87
C GLY A 46 1.99 -2.59 9.89
N PHE A 47 1.61 -1.55 9.15
CA PHE A 47 2.56 -0.74 8.40
C PHE A 47 3.47 0.04 9.36
N ARG A 48 4.77 0.05 9.08
CA ARG A 48 5.75 0.83 9.80
C ARG A 48 6.82 1.38 8.87
N GLU A 49 7.02 2.69 8.94
CA GLU A 49 8.11 3.32 8.21
C GLU A 49 9.45 2.89 8.83
N GLN A 50 10.35 2.37 7.99
CA GLN A 50 11.70 2.00 8.40
C GLN A 50 12.68 3.13 8.07
N ASP A 51 13.48 3.54 9.06
CA ASP A 51 14.61 4.44 8.86
C ASP A 51 15.56 3.92 7.77
N GLY A 52 15.74 4.70 6.71
CA GLY A 52 16.60 4.38 5.56
C GLY A 52 15.86 3.91 4.31
N HIS A 53 14.56 3.58 4.39
CA HIS A 53 13.72 3.23 3.24
C HIS A 53 12.67 4.33 2.99
N PRO A 54 13.08 5.51 2.50
CA PRO A 54 12.15 6.63 2.32
C PRO A 54 11.13 6.31 1.23
N CYS A 55 9.87 6.66 1.50
CA CYS A 55 8.84 6.76 0.48
C CYS A 55 9.30 7.69 -0.64
N ASN A 56 9.31 7.20 -1.88
CA ASN A 56 9.54 7.99 -3.08
C ASN A 56 8.41 7.76 -4.08
N GLU A 57 8.35 8.58 -5.13
CA GLU A 57 7.28 8.51 -6.14
C GLU A 57 7.26 7.15 -6.87
N ARG A 58 8.41 6.50 -7.06
CA ARG A 58 8.47 5.18 -7.71
C ARG A 58 7.87 4.06 -6.85
N ILE A 59 8.04 4.15 -5.54
CA ILE A 59 7.42 3.21 -4.61
C ILE A 59 5.90 3.39 -4.63
N LEU A 60 5.43 4.64 -4.57
CA LEU A 60 3.99 4.94 -4.64
C LEU A 60 3.39 4.51 -5.98
N GLU A 61 4.10 4.74 -7.08
CA GLU A 61 3.73 4.22 -8.39
C GLU A 61 3.63 2.68 -8.39
N ALA A 62 4.62 1.98 -7.84
CA ALA A 62 4.60 0.52 -7.77
C ALA A 62 3.43 0.00 -6.91
N ILE A 63 3.12 0.65 -5.78
CA ILE A 63 1.97 0.32 -4.92
C ILE A 63 0.66 0.54 -5.67
N GLN A 64 0.54 1.67 -6.37
CA GLN A 64 -0.65 1.99 -7.16
C GLN A 64 -0.86 0.97 -8.28
N GLN A 65 0.21 0.63 -9.02
CA GLN A 65 0.14 -0.38 -10.08
C GLN A 65 -0.20 -1.77 -9.53
N GLY A 66 0.44 -2.19 -8.43
CA GLY A 66 0.10 -3.45 -7.76
C GLY A 66 -1.36 -3.47 -7.32
N TRP A 67 -1.87 -2.37 -6.76
CA TRP A 67 -3.28 -2.32 -6.34
C TRP A 67 -4.26 -2.34 -7.53
N ILE A 68 -3.90 -1.73 -8.67
CA ILE A 68 -4.70 -1.82 -9.90
C ILE A 68 -4.75 -3.28 -10.38
N ASP A 69 -3.60 -3.96 -10.42
CA ASP A 69 -3.46 -5.35 -10.86
C ASP A 69 -4.31 -6.29 -9.99
N GLU A 70 -4.14 -6.23 -8.67
CA GLU A 70 -4.90 -7.06 -7.72
C GLU A 70 -6.42 -6.82 -7.78
N ARG A 71 -6.85 -5.63 -8.22
CA ARG A 71 -8.28 -5.31 -8.38
C ARG A 71 -8.88 -5.87 -9.67
N ASP A 72 -8.08 -6.00 -10.73
CA ASP A 72 -8.52 -6.48 -12.06
C ASP A 72 -8.50 -8.03 -12.16
N GLU A 73 -7.77 -8.70 -11.26
CA GLU A 73 -7.71 -10.18 -11.11
C GLU A 73 -8.98 -10.78 -10.46
#